data_AF-A0A0C9W850-F1
#
_entry.id   AF-A0A0C9W850-F1
#
_cell.length_a   1.000
_cell.length_b   1.000
_cell.length_c   1.000
_cell.angle_alpha   90.00
_cell.angle_beta   90.00
_cell.angle_gamma   90.00
#
_symmetry.space_group_name_H-M   'P 1'
#
loop_
_entity.id
_entity.type
_entity.pdbx_description
1 polymer ?
#
loop_
_entity_poly.entity_id
_entity_poly.type
_entity_poly.pdbx_seq_one_letter_code
_entity_poly.pdbx_strand_id
1 'polypeptide(L)'
;RRGARAICADFEQLYYNEKGKKIHLSHSTLLRLASGGKTKAVTNAEWHAWLTEEETAIVIDYIQEVGNRGFPLSHRRLKNHVDEICRARLGSKFPGDGVGVNWTHRFVEKHSAQL
;
A
#
# COMPACT_ATOMS: atom_id res chain seq x y z
N ARG A 1 -11.58 17.62 -29.20
CA ARG A 1 -10.98 16.79 -28.12
C ARG A 1 -9.61 17.38 -27.78
N ARG A 2 -9.32 17.72 -26.51
CA ARG A 2 -7.97 18.15 -26.11
C ARG A 2 -7.04 16.94 -26.06
N GLY A 3 -5.80 17.09 -26.51
CA GLY A 3 -4.79 16.02 -26.46
C GLY A 3 -4.26 15.83 -25.04
N ALA A 4 -3.80 14.61 -24.70
CA ALA A 4 -3.32 14.26 -23.36
C ALA A 4 -2.20 15.19 -22.85
N ARG A 5 -1.32 15.67 -23.72
CA ARG A 5 -0.26 16.63 -23.36
C ARG A 5 -0.81 17.99 -22.91
N ALA A 6 -1.84 18.48 -23.58
CA ALA A 6 -2.49 19.74 -23.20
C ALA A 6 -3.17 19.61 -21.84
N ILE A 7 -3.83 18.47 -21.60
CA ILE A 7 -4.44 18.16 -20.30
C ILE A 7 -3.38 18.12 -19.20
N CYS A 8 -2.24 17.46 -19.41
CA CYS A 8 -1.15 17.45 -18.44
C CYS A 8 -0.65 18.87 -18.12
N ALA A 9 -0.40 19.70 -19.14
CA ALA A 9 0.07 21.07 -18.95
C ALA A 9 -0.96 21.94 -18.17
N ASP A 10 -2.25 21.81 -18.51
CA ASP A 10 -3.33 22.51 -17.80
C ASP A 10 -3.33 22.15 -16.31
N PHE A 11 -3.18 20.86 -15.98
CA PHE A 11 -3.14 20.38 -14.58
C PHE A 11 -1.86 20.76 -13.84
N GLU A 12 -0.70 20.69 -14.50
CA GLU A 12 0.57 21.15 -13.92
C GLU A 12 0.50 22.64 -13.55
N GLN A 13 -0.09 23.46 -14.42
CA GLN A 13 -0.28 24.89 -14.19
C GLN A 13 -1.27 25.15 -13.05
N LEU A 14 -2.39 24.42 -13.02
CA LEU A 14 -3.38 24.55 -11.95
C LEU A 14 -2.78 24.20 -10.59
N TYR A 15 -2.02 23.10 -10.51
CA TYR A 15 -1.33 22.70 -9.28
C TYR A 15 -0.29 23.72 -8.84
N TYR A 16 0.44 24.32 -9.79
CA TYR A 16 1.37 25.40 -9.51
C TYR A 16 0.65 26.64 -8.96
N ASN A 17 -0.47 27.03 -9.56
CA ASN A 17 -1.25 28.19 -9.10
C ASN A 17 -1.80 27.99 -7.68
N GLU A 18 -2.21 26.76 -7.32
CA GLU A 18 -2.76 26.46 -6.00
C GLU A 18 -1.70 26.24 -4.90
N LYS A 19 -0.60 25.57 -5.23
CA LYS A 19 0.38 25.10 -4.22
C LYS A 19 1.75 25.76 -4.35
N GLY A 20 1.98 26.57 -5.38
CA GLY A 20 3.27 27.18 -5.69
C GLY A 20 4.36 26.18 -6.11
N LYS A 21 4.01 24.91 -6.30
CA LYS A 21 4.97 23.83 -6.60
C LYS A 21 4.81 23.37 -8.04
N LYS A 22 5.92 23.31 -8.77
CA LYS A 22 5.94 22.75 -10.12
C LYS A 22 6.04 21.23 -10.04
N ILE A 23 5.14 20.56 -10.75
CA ILE A 23 5.13 19.10 -10.92
C ILE A 23 5.22 18.78 -12.41
N HIS A 24 5.65 17.56 -12.74
CA HIS A 24 5.60 17.06 -14.11
C HIS A 24 4.67 15.84 -14.20
N LEU A 25 3.77 15.86 -15.17
CA LEU A 25 2.80 14.82 -15.49
C LEU A 25 3.13 14.23 -16.87
N SER A 26 3.48 12.95 -16.87
CA SER A 26 3.72 12.21 -18.11
C SER A 26 2.41 11.88 -18.82
N HIS A 27 2.22 12.42 -20.02
CA HIS A 27 1.05 12.15 -20.86
C HIS A 27 0.86 10.65 -21.19
N SER A 28 1.94 9.88 -21.32
CA SER A 28 1.86 8.42 -21.53
C SER A 28 1.35 7.71 -20.28
N THR A 29 1.75 8.17 -19.10
CA THR A 29 1.21 7.65 -17.83
C THR A 29 -0.27 7.99 -17.68
N LEU A 30 -0.67 9.21 -18.02
CA LEU A 30 -2.08 9.63 -18.01
C LEU A 30 -2.94 8.73 -18.92
N LEU A 31 -2.50 8.52 -20.16
CA LEU A 31 -3.21 7.66 -21.11
C LEU A 31 -3.27 6.21 -20.63
N ARG A 32 -2.16 5.66 -20.13
CA ARG A 32 -2.12 4.30 -19.59
C ARG A 32 -3.12 4.10 -18.45
N LEU A 33 -3.22 5.06 -17.54
CA LEU A 33 -4.17 5.02 -16.42
C LEU A 33 -5.62 5.21 -16.91
N ALA A 34 -5.86 6.13 -17.85
CA ALA A 34 -7.19 6.35 -18.44
C ALA A 34 -7.73 5.13 -19.19
N SER A 35 -6.86 4.32 -19.78
CA SER A 35 -7.21 3.06 -20.43
C SER A 35 -7.36 1.87 -19.45
N GLY A 36 -7.40 2.11 -18.14
CA GLY A 36 -7.59 1.07 -17.12
C GLY A 36 -6.30 0.43 -16.59
N GLY A 37 -5.14 1.01 -16.86
CA GLY A 37 -3.87 0.52 -16.32
C GLY A 37 -3.78 0.69 -14.79
N LYS A 38 -3.14 -0.28 -14.12
CA LYS A 38 -2.91 -0.22 -12.67
C LYS A 38 -1.83 0.80 -12.31
N THR A 39 -2.01 1.51 -11.18
CA THR A 39 -0.97 2.38 -10.63
C THR A 39 0.16 1.53 -10.04
N LYS A 40 1.37 2.09 -9.91
CA LYS A 40 2.48 1.39 -9.23
C LYS A 40 2.11 1.02 -7.79
N ALA A 41 1.27 1.82 -7.13
CA ALA A 41 0.79 1.51 -5.78
C ALA A 41 -0.06 0.23 -5.77
N VAL A 42 -1.00 0.09 -6.71
CA VAL A 42 -1.84 -1.12 -6.86
C VAL A 42 -0.97 -2.32 -7.22
N THR A 43 -0.11 -2.19 -8.24
CA THR A 43 0.77 -3.29 -8.65
C THR A 43 1.71 -3.72 -7.52
N ASN A 44 2.29 -2.79 -6.76
CA ASN A 44 3.14 -3.14 -5.62
C ASN A 44 2.33 -3.81 -4.50
N ALA A 45 1.09 -3.37 -4.26
CA ALA A 45 0.23 -3.97 -3.25
C ALA A 45 -0.22 -5.39 -3.62
N GLU A 46 -0.28 -5.74 -4.91
CA GLU A 46 -0.64 -7.06 -5.40
C GLU A 46 0.57 -8.01 -5.52
N TRP A 47 1.66 -7.56 -6.14
CA TRP A 47 2.80 -8.42 -6.50
C TRP A 47 3.91 -8.46 -5.46
N HIS A 48 3.95 -7.49 -4.55
CA HIS A 48 4.96 -7.41 -3.48
C HIS A 48 4.34 -7.52 -2.09
N ALA A 49 3.13 -8.08 -1.98
CA ALA A 49 2.52 -8.39 -0.69
C ALA A 49 3.33 -9.50 0.01
N TRP A 50 3.67 -9.27 1.29
CA TRP A 50 4.33 -10.30 2.10
C TRP A 50 3.40 -11.46 2.43
N LEU A 51 2.11 -11.17 2.62
CA LEU A 51 1.08 -12.13 3.01
C LEU A 51 0.23 -12.53 1.82
N THR A 52 -0.22 -13.79 1.80
CA THR A 52 -1.33 -14.22 0.93
C THR A 52 -2.66 -13.60 1.40
N GLU A 53 -3.73 -13.76 0.62
CA GLU A 53 -5.05 -13.29 1.01
C GLU A 53 -5.54 -14.02 2.27
N GLU A 54 -5.28 -15.33 2.37
CA GLU A 54 -5.63 -16.15 3.54
C GLU A 54 -4.84 -15.73 4.78
N GLU A 55 -3.53 -15.52 4.65
CA GLU A 55 -2.70 -15.03 5.75
C GLU A 55 -3.11 -13.63 6.19
N THR A 56 -3.50 -12.78 5.24
CA THR A 56 -4.01 -11.43 5.53
C THR A 56 -5.30 -11.51 6.34
N ALA A 57 -6.23 -12.39 5.99
CA ALA A 57 -7.47 -12.60 6.73
C ALA A 57 -7.20 -13.04 8.18
N ILE A 58 -6.30 -14.01 8.38
CA ILE A 58 -5.89 -14.48 9.72
C ILE A 58 -5.33 -13.33 10.57
N VAL A 59 -4.49 -12.48 9.96
CA VAL A 59 -3.90 -11.34 10.66
C VAL A 59 -4.96 -10.29 11.02
N ILE A 60 -5.94 -10.04 10.16
CA ILE A 60 -7.07 -9.14 10.45
C ILE A 60 -7.90 -9.69 11.61
N ASP A 61 -8.28 -10.96 11.56
CA ASP A 61 -9.06 -11.63 12.62
C ASP A 61 -8.33 -11.55 13.97
N TYR A 62 -7.01 -11.80 13.96
CA TYR A 62 -6.17 -11.65 15.14
C TYR A 62 -6.21 -10.21 15.70
N ILE A 63 -6.10 -9.19 14.86
CA ILE A 63 -6.16 -7.79 15.31
C ILE A 63 -7.53 -7.47 15.91
N GLN A 64 -8.62 -7.91 15.26
CA GLN A 64 -9.98 -7.72 15.76
C GLN A 64 -10.18 -8.42 17.11
N GLU A 65 -9.71 -9.66 17.27
CA GLU A 65 -9.81 -10.40 18.53
C GLU A 65 -9.06 -9.69 19.66
N VAL A 66 -7.87 -9.18 19.38
CA VAL A 66 -7.06 -8.40 20.34
C VAL A 66 -7.78 -7.10 20.73
N GLY A 67 -8.34 -6.39 19.74
CA GLY A 67 -9.12 -5.17 19.96
C GLY A 67 -10.41 -5.41 20.76
N ASN A 68 -11.15 -6.46 20.44
CA ASN A 68 -12.37 -6.89 21.14
C ASN A 68 -12.10 -7.25 22.61
N ARG A 69 -10.90 -7.75 22.91
CA ARG A 69 -10.44 -8.03 24.28
C ARG A 69 -9.93 -6.80 25.02
N GLY A 70 -10.00 -5.61 24.41
CA GLY A 70 -9.58 -4.34 24.99
C GLY A 70 -8.06 -4.12 25.00
N PHE A 71 -7.29 -4.93 24.26
CA PHE A 71 -5.85 -4.73 24.15
C PHE A 71 -5.53 -3.78 22.99
N PRO A 72 -4.69 -2.76 23.22
CA PRO A 72 -4.27 -1.88 22.15
C PRO A 72 -3.43 -2.62 21.11
N LEU A 73 -3.65 -2.32 19.83
CA LEU A 73 -2.83 -2.85 18.74
C LEU A 73 -1.38 -2.38 18.91
N SER A 74 -0.47 -3.33 19.08
CA SER A 74 0.96 -3.05 19.13
C SER A 74 1.58 -3.33 17.76
N HIS A 75 2.04 -2.29 17.06
CA HIS A 75 2.78 -2.43 15.79
C HIS A 75 3.94 -3.43 15.90
N ARG A 76 4.62 -3.48 17.05
CA ARG A 76 5.69 -4.45 17.30
C ARG A 76 5.17 -5.89 17.33
N ARG A 77 4.05 -6.15 18.02
CA ARG A 77 3.46 -7.49 18.10
C ARG A 77 2.94 -7.94 16.73
N LEU A 78 2.27 -7.04 16.02
CA LEU A 78 1.80 -7.28 14.65
C LEU A 78 2.97 -7.65 13.74
N LYS A 79 4.06 -6.87 13.76
CA LYS A 79 5.28 -7.19 12.99
C LYS A 79 5.80 -8.58 13.32
N ASN A 80 5.94 -8.92 14.61
CA ASN A 80 6.50 -10.20 15.02
C ASN A 80 5.64 -11.37 14.52
N HIS A 81 4.33 -11.28 14.69
CA HIS A 81 3.42 -12.34 14.26
C HIS A 81 3.43 -12.54 12.74
N VAL A 82 3.43 -11.43 11.98
CA VAL A 82 3.52 -11.47 10.52
C VAL A 82 4.88 -12.02 10.07
N ASP A 83 5.97 -11.60 10.71
CA ASP A 83 7.30 -12.14 10.41
C ASP A 83 7.37 -13.64 10.70
N GLU A 84 6.72 -14.15 11.75
CA GLU A 84 6.65 -15.59 12.05
C GLU A 84 5.91 -16.37 10.95
N ILE A 85 4.75 -15.86 10.52
CA ILE A 85 3.98 -16.42 9.40
C ILE A 85 4.85 -16.46 8.13
N CYS A 86 5.44 -15.32 7.77
CA CYS A 86 6.27 -15.22 6.57
C CYS A 86 7.52 -16.11 6.67
N ARG A 87 8.20 -16.19 7.83
CA ARG A 87 9.36 -17.08 8.01
C ARG A 87 8.96 -18.54 7.88
N ALA A 88 7.82 -18.95 8.44
CA ALA A 88 7.33 -20.31 8.35
C ALA A 88 7.04 -20.71 6.89
N ARG A 89 6.44 -19.82 6.10
CA ARG A 89 6.10 -20.11 4.69
C ARG A 89 7.26 -19.92 3.71
N LEU A 90 8.00 -18.82 3.81
CA LEU A 90 9.03 -18.42 2.84
C LEU A 90 10.44 -18.90 3.22
N GLY A 91 10.68 -19.27 4.48
CA GLY A 91 11.97 -19.74 4.96
C GLY A 91 13.09 -18.74 4.67
N SER A 92 14.16 -19.21 4.03
CA SER A 92 15.34 -18.41 3.68
C SER A 92 15.09 -17.32 2.63
N LYS A 93 13.93 -17.35 1.94
CA LYS A 93 13.55 -16.29 0.99
C LYS A 93 13.01 -15.05 1.70
N PHE A 94 12.64 -15.16 2.98
CA PHE A 94 12.18 -14.02 3.75
C PHE A 94 13.37 -13.21 4.27
N PRO A 95 13.34 -11.87 4.15
CA PRO A 95 14.41 -11.03 4.67
C PRO A 95 14.61 -11.21 6.17
N GLY A 96 15.86 -11.18 6.63
CA GLY A 96 16.20 -11.33 8.05
C GLY A 96 15.65 -10.20 8.92
N ASP A 97 15.53 -9.00 8.36
CA ASP A 97 14.93 -7.80 8.98
C ASP A 97 13.39 -7.83 9.03
N GLY A 98 12.78 -8.78 8.33
CA GLY A 98 11.34 -9.04 8.32
C GLY A 98 10.57 -8.19 7.31
N VAL A 99 9.30 -7.90 7.59
CA VAL A 99 8.42 -7.17 6.67
C VAL A 99 8.79 -5.70 6.43
N GLY A 100 9.74 -5.16 7.21
CA GLY A 100 10.18 -3.77 7.16
C GLY A 100 9.44 -2.82 8.11
N VAL A 101 10.06 -1.67 8.42
CA VAL A 101 9.63 -0.75 9.49
C VAL A 101 8.24 -0.13 9.25
N ASN A 102 7.97 0.33 8.03
CA ASN A 102 6.71 1.01 7.70
C ASN A 102 5.57 0.06 7.29
N TRP A 103 5.82 -1.25 7.29
CA TRP A 103 4.84 -2.21 6.77
C TRP A 103 3.58 -2.25 7.63
N THR A 104 3.72 -2.27 8.96
CA THR A 104 2.56 -2.37 9.86
C THR A 104 1.65 -1.15 9.78
N HIS A 105 2.20 0.06 9.63
CA HIS A 105 1.41 1.26 9.38
C HIS A 105 0.61 1.15 8.08
N ARG A 106 1.28 0.77 6.98
CA ARG A 106 0.63 0.61 5.66
C ARG A 106 -0.43 -0.49 5.68
N PHE A 107 -0.20 -1.57 6.43
CA PHE A 107 -1.15 -2.65 6.59
C PHE A 107 -2.43 -2.16 7.28
N VAL A 108 -2.29 -1.48 8.42
CA VAL A 108 -3.45 -0.93 9.16
C VAL A 108 -4.20 0.10 8.32
N GLU A 109 -3.48 1.00 7.63
CA GLU A 109 -4.10 2.01 6.76
C GLU A 109 -4.89 1.35 5.63
N LYS A 110 -4.31 0.34 4.96
CA LYS A 110 -4.95 -0.41 3.87
C LYS A 110 -6.22 -1.15 4.33
N HIS A 111 -6.22 -1.68 5.55
CA HIS A 111 -7.31 -2.48 6.11
C HIS A 111 -8.18 -1.73 7.13
N SER A 112 -8.05 -0.39 7.19
CA SER A 112 -8.73 0.45 8.18
C SER A 112 -10.26 0.37 8.14
N ALA A 113 -10.86 0.04 7.00
CA ALA A 113 -12.32 -0.17 6.91
C ALA A 113 -12.77 -1.50 7.56
N GLN A 114 -11.84 -2.43 7.78
CA GLN A 114 -12.08 -3.76 8.36
C GLN A 114 -11.62 -3.85 9.83
N LEU A 115 -10.83 -2.88 10.32
CA LEU A 115 -10.26 -2.83 11.67
C LEU A 115 -10.98 -1.78 12.52
#